data_AF-A0A7J9TCY6-F1
#
_entry.id   AF-A0A7J9TCY6-F1
#
_cell.length_a   1.000
_cell.length_b   1.000
_cell.length_c   1.000
_cell.angle_alpha   90.00
_cell.angle_beta   90.00
_cell.angle_gamma   90.00
#
_symmetry.space_group_name_H-M   'P 1'
#
loop_
_entity.id
_entity.type
_entity.pdbx_description
1 polymer ?
#
loop_
_entity_poly.entity_id
_entity_poly.type
_entity_poly.pdbx_seq_one_letter_code
_entity_poly.pdbx_strand_id
1 'polypeptide(L)'
;MTKADILSQIKKAEEDTRTMISEANEAKAKKILEAKNRSRELINEVKNESAAIADTKISHAKEKIKSEKEKMLKEGVVVAESIKSKANSNVAKATEYLVEQFERSIHA
;
A
#
# COMPACT_ATOMS: atom_id res chain seq x y z
N MET A 1 68.78 37.79 4.53
CA MET A 1 68.37 36.46 4.03
C MET A 1 69.20 36.15 2.81
N THR A 2 69.69 34.92 2.71
CA THR A 2 70.46 34.50 1.52
C THR A 2 69.51 34.03 0.42
N LYS A 3 69.96 34.08 -0.84
CA LYS A 3 69.18 33.61 -2.00
C LYS A 3 68.75 32.13 -1.84
N ALA A 4 69.52 31.33 -1.11
CA ALA A 4 69.24 29.93 -0.80
C ALA A 4 68.07 29.76 0.20
N ASP A 5 67.96 30.63 1.21
CA ASP A 5 66.86 30.59 2.18
C ASP A 5 65.51 30.87 1.52
N ILE A 6 65.48 31.79 0.55
CA ILE A 6 64.28 32.14 -0.21
C ILE A 6 63.83 30.97 -1.09
N LEU A 7 64.76 30.33 -1.78
CA LEU A 7 64.48 29.15 -2.61
C LEU A 7 63.96 27.97 -1.78
N SER A 8 64.51 27.75 -0.58
CA SER A 8 64.03 26.72 0.35
C SER A 8 62.60 26.99 0.82
N GLN A 9 62.27 28.26 1.15
CA GLN A 9 60.91 28.64 1.53
C GLN A 9 59.91 28.46 0.39
N ILE A 10 60.28 28.83 -0.85
CA ILE A 10 59.42 28.63 -2.03
C ILE A 10 59.15 27.14 -2.24
N LYS A 11 60.19 26.29 -2.16
CA LYS A 11 60.04 24.86 -2.37
C LYS A 11 59.14 24.21 -1.33
N LYS A 12 59.25 24.66 -0.07
CA LYS A 12 58.38 24.21 1.02
C LYS A 12 56.93 24.65 0.81
N ALA A 13 56.71 25.91 0.42
CA ALA A 13 55.38 26.41 0.08
C ALA A 13 54.74 25.68 -1.11
N GLU A 14 55.52 25.30 -2.13
CA GLU A 14 55.04 24.48 -3.24
C GLU A 14 54.60 23.09 -2.79
N GLU A 15 55.35 22.45 -1.90
CA GLU A 15 55.04 21.12 -1.36
C GLU A 15 53.80 21.15 -0.44
N ASP A 16 53.70 22.17 0.40
CA ASP A 16 52.52 22.41 1.24
C ASP A 16 51.27 22.66 0.37
N THR A 17 51.41 23.41 -0.73
CA THR A 17 50.31 23.66 -1.67
C THR A 17 49.88 22.38 -2.39
N ARG A 18 50.83 21.53 -2.82
CA ARG A 18 50.51 20.23 -3.44
C ARG A 18 49.76 19.33 -2.47
N THR A 19 50.18 19.30 -1.20
CA THR A 19 49.52 18.52 -0.15
C THR A 19 48.10 19.03 0.07
N MET A 20 47.90 20.34 0.23
CA MET A 20 46.57 20.94 0.37
C MET A 20 45.64 20.61 -0.80
N ILE A 21 46.15 20.63 -2.04
CA ILE A 21 45.34 20.27 -3.22
C ILE A 21 44.97 18.79 -3.20
N SER A 22 45.89 17.90 -2.81
CA SER A 22 45.62 16.47 -2.69
C SER A 22 44.53 16.19 -1.66
N GLU A 23 44.66 16.76 -0.46
CA GLU A 23 43.68 16.62 0.63
C GLU A 23 42.31 17.19 0.24
N ALA A 24 42.28 18.34 -0.44
CA ALA A 24 41.03 18.92 -0.94
C ALA A 24 40.33 18.01 -1.96
N ASN A 25 41.09 17.36 -2.85
CA ASN A 25 40.56 16.43 -3.83
C ASN A 25 40.02 15.15 -3.17
N GLU A 26 40.73 14.59 -2.18
CA GLU A 26 40.24 13.44 -1.41
C GLU A 26 38.98 13.78 -0.62
N ALA A 27 38.95 14.93 0.06
CA ALA A 27 37.77 15.40 0.79
C ALA A 27 36.57 15.60 -0.14
N LYS A 28 36.79 16.14 -1.34
CA LYS A 28 35.76 16.27 -2.37
C LYS A 28 35.24 14.89 -2.82
N ALA A 29 36.14 13.96 -3.13
CA ALA A 29 35.78 12.61 -3.56
C ALA A 29 34.97 11.88 -2.48
N LYS A 30 35.41 11.99 -1.22
CA LYS A 30 34.71 11.43 -0.05
C LYS A 30 33.30 11.99 0.10
N LYS A 31 33.13 13.31 0.05
CA LYS A 31 31.80 13.95 0.12
C LYS A 31 30.87 13.50 -1.01
N ILE A 32 31.39 13.35 -2.24
CA ILE A 32 30.60 12.87 -3.37
C ILE A 32 30.17 11.41 -3.15
N LEU A 33 31.06 10.56 -2.65
CA LEU A 33 30.75 9.17 -2.36
C LEU A 33 29.72 9.04 -1.25
N GLU A 34 29.88 9.78 -0.16
CA GLU A 34 28.93 9.84 0.96
C GLU A 34 27.55 10.31 0.49
N ALA A 35 27.48 11.37 -0.32
CA ALA A 35 26.23 11.85 -0.89
C ALA A 35 25.56 10.77 -1.77
N LYS A 36 26.33 10.08 -2.63
CA LYS A 36 25.79 8.99 -3.47
C LYS A 36 25.27 7.82 -2.65
N ASN A 37 26.00 7.42 -1.60
CA ASN A 37 25.58 6.32 -0.72
C ASN A 37 24.30 6.70 0.01
N ARG A 38 24.24 7.91 0.59
CA ARG A 38 23.05 8.41 1.28
C ARG A 38 21.84 8.53 0.34
N SER A 39 22.04 8.94 -0.91
CA SER A 39 20.97 8.92 -1.91
C SER A 39 20.46 7.52 -2.21
N ARG A 40 21.35 6.52 -2.31
CA ARG A 40 20.95 5.12 -2.54
C ARG A 40 20.19 4.54 -1.34
N GLU A 41 20.65 4.84 -0.13
CA GLU A 41 19.98 4.45 1.11
C GLU A 41 18.56 5.02 1.15
N LEU A 42 18.40 6.32 0.89
CA LEU A 42 17.09 6.97 0.84
C LEU A 42 16.16 6.34 -0.20
N ILE A 43 16.66 6.04 -1.40
CA ILE A 43 15.86 5.39 -2.45
C ILE A 43 15.40 4.00 -2.00
N ASN A 44 16.28 3.23 -1.35
CA ASN A 44 15.94 1.91 -0.84
C ASN A 44 14.93 1.98 0.31
N GLU A 45 15.10 2.92 1.24
CA GLU A 45 14.15 3.15 2.33
C GLU A 45 12.77 3.51 1.80
N VAL A 46 12.68 4.50 0.91
CA VAL A 46 11.41 4.91 0.28
C VAL A 46 10.76 3.77 -0.49
N LYS A 47 11.55 2.94 -1.19
CA LYS A 47 11.04 1.78 -1.91
C LYS A 47 10.43 0.75 -0.96
N ASN A 48 11.12 0.44 0.14
CA ASN A 48 10.65 -0.52 1.13
C ASN A 48 9.39 -0.01 1.86
N GLU A 49 9.38 1.27 2.23
CA GLU A 49 8.22 1.91 2.86
C GLU A 49 7.02 1.93 1.91
N SER A 50 7.24 2.28 0.64
CA SER A 50 6.18 2.26 -0.37
C SER A 50 5.59 0.86 -0.58
N ALA A 51 6.44 -0.18 -0.58
CA ALA A 51 5.98 -1.56 -0.67
C ALA A 51 5.14 -1.96 0.56
N ALA A 52 5.61 -1.63 1.77
CA ALA A 52 4.88 -1.90 3.01
C ALA A 52 3.52 -1.19 3.06
N ILE A 53 3.45 0.06 2.61
CA ILE A 53 2.19 0.82 2.50
C ILE A 53 1.25 0.16 1.48
N ALA A 54 1.77 -0.28 0.34
CA ALA A 54 0.97 -0.95 -0.69
C ALA A 54 0.38 -2.27 -0.14
N ASP A 55 1.19 -3.09 0.52
CA ASP A 55 0.75 -4.35 1.12
C ASP A 55 -0.31 -4.12 2.21
N THR A 56 -0.11 -3.11 3.05
CA THR A 56 -1.08 -2.73 4.10
C THR A 56 -2.41 -2.31 3.47
N LYS A 57 -2.39 -1.48 2.42
CA LYS A 57 -3.61 -1.04 1.71
C LYS A 57 -4.32 -2.21 1.06
N ILE A 58 -3.59 -3.14 0.45
CA ILE A 58 -4.16 -4.34 -0.17
C ILE A 58 -4.79 -5.24 0.89
N SER A 59 -4.12 -5.45 2.03
CA SER A 59 -4.66 -6.26 3.13
C SER A 59 -5.96 -5.66 3.68
N HIS A 60 -5.95 -4.36 3.96
CA HIS A 60 -7.14 -3.65 4.45
C HIS A 60 -8.30 -3.69 3.43
N ALA A 61 -8.00 -3.54 2.13
CA ALA A 61 -9.01 -3.68 1.09
C ALA A 61 -9.61 -5.10 1.04
N LYS A 62 -8.78 -6.14 1.19
CA LYS A 62 -9.26 -7.54 1.25
C LYS A 62 -10.16 -7.79 2.46
N GLU A 63 -9.79 -7.28 3.63
CA GLU A 63 -10.60 -7.38 4.84
C GLU A 63 -11.94 -6.66 4.68
N LYS A 64 -11.93 -5.46 4.09
CA LYS A 64 -13.16 -4.72 3.79
C LYS A 64 -14.07 -5.49 2.84
N ILE A 65 -13.53 -6.02 1.74
CA ILE A 65 -14.28 -6.85 0.78
C ILE A 65 -14.87 -8.09 1.48
N LYS A 66 -14.11 -8.74 2.35
CA LYS A 66 -14.59 -9.90 3.11
C LYS A 66 -15.76 -9.53 4.02
N SER A 67 -15.64 -8.43 4.77
CA SER A 67 -16.68 -7.93 5.66
C SER A 67 -17.95 -7.54 4.87
N GLU A 68 -17.80 -6.83 3.76
CA GLU A 68 -18.92 -6.47 2.88
C GLU A 68 -19.60 -7.71 2.28
N LYS A 69 -18.82 -8.71 1.84
CA LYS A 69 -19.35 -9.98 1.36
C LYS A 69 -20.16 -10.70 2.44
N GLU A 70 -19.63 -10.79 3.66
CA GLU A 70 -20.34 -11.42 4.78
C GLU A 70 -21.64 -10.68 5.10
N LYS A 71 -21.64 -9.35 5.04
CA LYS A 71 -22.84 -8.53 5.20
C LYS A 71 -23.88 -8.83 4.11
N MET A 72 -23.47 -8.83 2.83
CA MET A 72 -24.37 -9.15 1.71
C MET A 72 -24.95 -10.55 1.81
N LEU A 73 -24.16 -11.54 2.25
CA LEU A 73 -24.64 -12.90 2.45
C LEU A 73 -25.69 -12.97 3.56
N LYS A 74 -25.45 -12.31 4.70
CA LYS A 74 -26.43 -12.24 5.80
C LYS A 74 -27.74 -11.57 5.36
N GLU A 75 -27.64 -10.44 4.65
CA GLU A 75 -28.81 -9.76 4.09
C GLU A 75 -29.57 -10.65 3.10
N GLY A 76 -28.85 -11.36 2.23
CA GLY A 76 -29.43 -12.31 1.28
C GLY A 76 -30.19 -13.45 1.97
N VAL A 77 -29.65 -14.00 3.05
CA VAL A 77 -30.35 -15.03 3.86
C VAL A 77 -31.64 -14.49 4.44
N VAL A 78 -31.62 -13.31 5.05
CA VAL A 78 -32.82 -12.68 5.62
C VAL A 78 -33.90 -12.43 4.56
N VAL A 79 -33.50 -11.95 3.38
CA VAL A 79 -34.44 -11.75 2.27
C VAL A 79 -35.02 -13.08 1.78
N ALA A 80 -34.19 -14.11 1.64
CA ALA A 80 -34.63 -15.44 1.21
C ALA A 80 -35.63 -16.07 2.20
N GLU A 81 -35.37 -15.95 3.51
CA GLU A 81 -36.29 -16.41 4.55
C GLU A 81 -37.63 -15.67 4.51
N SER A 82 -37.60 -14.34 4.29
CA SER A 82 -38.81 -13.54 4.12
C SER A 82 -39.63 -13.98 2.91
N ILE A 83 -38.98 -14.22 1.77
CA ILE A 83 -39.63 -14.73 0.55
C ILE A 83 -40.23 -16.12 0.82
N LYS A 84 -39.49 -17.03 1.44
CA LYS A 84 -39.96 -18.38 1.78
C LYS A 84 -41.20 -18.33 2.67
N SER A 85 -41.20 -17.47 3.70
CA SER A 85 -42.35 -17.30 4.60
C SER A 85 -43.58 -16.78 3.85
N LYS A 86 -43.42 -15.76 3.00
CA LYS A 86 -44.50 -15.22 2.16
C LYS A 86 -45.04 -16.26 1.17
N ALA A 87 -44.16 -17.00 0.52
CA ALA A 87 -44.53 -18.06 -0.42
C ALA A 87 -45.36 -19.16 0.29
N ASN A 88 -44.91 -19.63 1.45
CA ASN A 88 -45.65 -20.63 2.23
C ASN A 88 -47.06 -20.16 2.61
N SER A 89 -47.20 -18.89 3.04
CA SER A 89 -48.52 -18.31 3.36
C SER A 89 -49.42 -18.25 2.12
N ASN A 90 -48.88 -17.89 0.97
CA ASN A 90 -49.64 -17.80 -0.28
C ASN A 90 -50.04 -19.18 -0.81
N VAL A 91 -49.19 -20.21 -0.67
CA VAL A 91 -49.53 -21.58 -1.05
C VAL A 91 -50.75 -22.08 -0.26
N ALA A 92 -50.76 -21.87 1.06
CA ALA A 92 -51.90 -22.24 1.90
C ALA A 92 -53.20 -21.57 1.43
N LYS A 93 -53.17 -20.25 1.23
CA LYS A 93 -54.32 -19.47 0.74
C LYS A 93 -54.78 -19.89 -0.66
N ALA A 94 -53.85 -20.14 -1.57
CA ALA A 94 -54.19 -20.58 -2.92
C ALA A 94 -54.87 -21.96 -2.93
N THR A 95 -54.42 -22.86 -2.04
CA THR A 95 -55.02 -24.19 -1.90
C THR A 95 -56.45 -24.09 -1.36
N GLU A 96 -56.66 -23.28 -0.33
CA GLU A 96 -57.99 -23.00 0.24
C GLU A 96 -58.93 -22.38 -0.80
N TYR A 97 -58.45 -21.38 -1.53
CA TYR A 97 -59.23 -20.76 -2.61
C TYR A 97 -59.61 -21.76 -3.71
N LEU A 98 -58.69 -22.64 -4.13
CA LEU A 98 -58.99 -23.66 -5.13
C LEU A 98 -60.04 -24.66 -4.66
N VAL A 99 -60.00 -25.08 -3.39
CA VAL A 99 -61.02 -25.96 -2.80
C VAL A 99 -62.38 -25.26 -2.78
N GLU A 100 -62.46 -24.02 -2.32
CA GLU A 100 -63.72 -23.26 -2.31
C GLU A 100 -64.31 -23.09 -3.72
N GLN A 101 -63.47 -22.80 -4.73
CA GLN A 101 -63.95 -22.69 -6.12
C GLN A 101 -64.44 -24.04 -6.65
N PHE A 102 -63.79 -25.13 -6.29
CA PHE A 102 -64.21 -26.47 -6.67
C PHE A 102 -65.56 -26.85 -6.04
N GLU A 103 -65.75 -26.61 -4.75
CA GLU A 103 -67.02 -26.83 -4.05
C GLU A 103 -68.16 -26.00 -4.67
N ARG A 104 -67.91 -24.71 -4.95
CA ARG A 104 -68.89 -23.86 -5.66
C ARG A 104 -69.25 -24.39 -7.04
N SER A 105 -68.30 -24.98 -7.76
CA SER A 105 -68.54 -25.53 -9.10
C SER A 105 -69.33 -26.84 -9.08
N ILE A 106 -69.30 -27.57 -7.96
CA ILE A 106 -70.08 -28.81 -7.78
C ILE A 106 -71.50 -28.52 -7.28
N HIS A 107 -71.68 -27.44 -6.50
CA HIS A 107 -72.97 -27.05 -5.92
C HIS A 107 -73.77 -26.05 -6.77
N ALA A 108 -73.24 -25.62 -7.92
CA ALA A 108 -73.93 -24.83 -8.94
C ALA A 108 -74.55 -25.73 -10.02
#